data_AF-A0A7M3V8V4-F1
#
_entry.id   AF-A0A7M3V8V4-F1
#
_cell.length_a   1.000
_cell.length_b   1.000
_cell.length_c   1.000
_cell.angle_alpha   90.00
_cell.angle_beta   90.00
_cell.angle_gamma   90.00
#
_symmetry.space_group_name_H-M   'P 1'
#
loop_
_entity.id
_entity.type
_entity.pdbx_description
1 polymer ?
#
loop_
_entity_poly.entity_id
_entity_poly.type
_entity_poly.pdbx_seq_one_letter_code
_entity_poly.pdbx_strand_id
1 'polypeptide(L)' 'TGSLRVGGEFLARHYHERTIYIPLPTWGNHPKVFTLAGLSVKTYRYYDPATRGLNFQ' A
#
# COMPACT_ATOMS: atom_id res chain seq x y z
N THR A 1 6.41 3.66 11.16
CA THR A 1 7.34 3.33 10.05
C THR A 1 8.04 1.99 10.24
N GLY A 2 8.69 1.72 11.38
CA GLY A 2 9.46 0.47 11.59
C GLY A 2 8.66 -0.83 11.41
N SER A 3 7.50 -0.95 12.06
CA SER A 3 6.68 -2.17 11.96
C SER A 3 6.21 -2.47 10.53
N LEU A 4 5.89 -1.43 9.74
CA LEU A 4 5.51 -1.59 8.33
C LEU A 4 6.68 -2.10 7.47
N ARG A 5 7.90 -1.62 7.74
CA ARG A 5 9.11 -2.10 7.07
C ARG A 5 9.34 -3.58 7.36
N VAL A 6 9.31 -3.97 8.64
CA VAL A 6 9.52 -5.36 9.07
C VAL A 6 8.47 -6.29 8.47
N GLY A 7 7.18 -5.91 8.54
CA GLY A 7 6.10 -6.69 7.93
C GLY A 7 6.23 -6.79 6.41
N GLY A 8 6.60 -5.69 5.74
CA GLY A 8 6.84 -5.69 4.30
C GLY A 8 7.97 -6.64 3.89
N GLU A 9 9.09 -6.64 4.60
CA GLU A 9 10.22 -7.55 4.32
C GLU A 9 9.85 -9.00 4.59
N PHE A 10 9.08 -9.26 5.66
CA PHE A 10 8.60 -10.59 5.96
C PHE A 10 7.76 -11.14 4.80
N LEU A 11 6.79 -10.36 4.30
CA LEU A 11 5.98 -10.75 3.15
C LEU A 11 6.83 -10.93 1.88
N ALA A 12 7.77 -10.02 1.62
CA ALA A 12 8.67 -10.09 0.48
C ALA A 12 9.64 -11.28 0.53
N ARG A 13 9.91 -11.86 1.70
CA ARG A 13 10.78 -13.04 1.84
C ARG A 13 10.00 -14.34 1.88
N HIS A 14 8.81 -14.35 2.47
CA HIS A 14 8.14 -15.58 2.88
C HIS A 14 6.78 -15.83 2.19
N TYR A 15 6.23 -14.86 1.47
CA TYR A 15 5.00 -15.03 0.70
C TYR A 15 5.28 -15.15 -0.81
N HIS A 16 4.34 -15.67 -1.60
CA HIS A 16 4.51 -15.83 -3.04
C HIS A 16 4.10 -14.57 -3.84
N GLU A 17 3.06 -13.87 -3.39
CA GLU A 17 2.65 -12.60 -4.00
C GLU A 17 3.57 -11.46 -3.55
N ARG A 18 3.91 -10.58 -4.49
CA ARG A 18 4.80 -9.43 -4.27
C ARG A 18 4.06 -8.10 -4.43
N THR A 19 2.85 -8.13 -4.98
CA THR A 19 2.02 -6.95 -5.20
C THR A 19 1.19 -6.65 -3.96
N ILE A 20 1.30 -5.43 -3.46
CA ILE A 20 0.37 -4.90 -2.47
C ILE A 20 -0.47 -3.78 -3.07
N TYR A 21 -1.66 -3.62 -2.52
CA TYR A 21 -2.61 -2.59 -2.92
C TYR A 21 -2.77 -1.58 -1.77
N ILE A 22 -2.56 -0.29 -2.07
CA ILE A 22 -2.75 0.82 -1.12
C ILE A 22 -3.86 1.78 -1.62
N PRO A 23 -4.63 2.41 -0.73
CA PRO A 23 -5.71 3.30 -1.14
C PRO A 23 -5.17 4.55 -1.85
N LEU A 24 -6.01 5.18 -2.67
CA LEU A 24 -5.73 6.50 -3.25
C LEU A 24 -6.76 7.52 -2.73
N PRO A 25 -6.34 8.56 -1.97
CA PRO A 25 -5.00 8.82 -1.46
C PRO A 25 -4.63 7.94 -0.26
N THR A 26 -3.37 7.99 0.15
CA THR A 26 -2.87 7.30 1.35
C THR A 26 -1.75 8.10 2.04
N TRP A 27 -1.21 7.58 3.16
CA TRP A 27 -0.04 8.16 3.81
C TRP A 27 1.15 8.17 2.85
N GLY A 28 1.76 9.34 2.62
CA GLY A 28 2.76 9.55 1.57
C GLY A 28 4.02 8.66 1.65
N ASN A 29 4.29 8.07 2.81
CA ASN A 29 5.42 7.14 2.97
C ASN A 29 5.08 5.68 2.64
N HIS A 30 3.80 5.30 2.46
CA HIS A 30 3.44 3.92 2.11
C HIS A 30 4.16 3.42 0.85
N PRO A 31 4.16 4.14 -0.29
CA PRO A 31 4.86 3.68 -1.48
C PRO A 31 6.35 3.43 -1.21
N LYS A 32 7.02 4.36 -0.51
CA LYS A 32 8.46 4.23 -0.22
C LYS A 32 8.76 3.04 0.69
N VAL A 33 8.02 2.88 1.78
CA VAL A 33 8.25 1.81 2.76
C VAL A 33 8.14 0.43 2.12
N PHE A 34 7.11 0.22 1.29
CA PHE A 34 6.86 -1.09 0.70
C PHE A 34 7.68 -1.38 -0.55
N THR A 35 7.97 -0.36 -1.39
CA THR A 35 8.92 -0.53 -2.49
C THR A 35 10.33 -0.86 -1.97
N LEU A 36 10.79 -0.18 -0.90
CA LEU A 36 12.07 -0.51 -0.25
C LEU A 36 12.06 -1.88 0.44
N ALA A 37 10.87 -2.45 0.69
CA ALA A 37 10.70 -3.82 1.14
C ALA A 37 10.74 -4.87 0.06
N GLY A 38 10.90 -4.47 -1.21
CA GLY A 38 10.92 -5.40 -2.33
C GLY A 38 9.52 -5.83 -2.79
N LEU A 39 8.48 -5.10 -2.39
CA LEU A 39 7.11 -5.31 -2.85
C LEU A 39 6.78 -4.35 -4.00
N SER A 40 5.98 -4.82 -4.94
CA SER A 40 5.37 -3.98 -5.98
C SER A 40 4.14 -3.29 -5.41
N VAL A 41 4.04 -1.97 -5.59
CA VAL A 41 2.93 -1.19 -5.04
C VAL A 41 1.97 -0.83 -6.16
N LYS A 42 0.71 -1.23 -6.01
CA LYS A 42 -0.42 -0.78 -6.82
C LYS A 42 -1.40 0.00 -5.96
N THR A 43 -2.26 0.79 -6.59
CA THR A 43 -3.28 1.57 -5.90
C THR A 43 -4.68 1.05 -6.19
N TYR A 44 -5.61 1.34 -5.28
CA TYR A 44 -7.05 1.13 -5.50
C TYR A 44 -7.84 2.38 -5.12
N ARG A 45 -9.01 2.55 -5.76
CA ARG A 45 -9.92 3.66 -5.48
C ARG A 45 -10.38 3.61 -4.04
N TYR A 46 -10.29 4.74 -3.34
CA TYR A 46 -10.65 4.82 -1.94
C TYR A 46 -11.43 6.08 -1.60
N TYR A 47 -10.97 7.26 -2.01
CA TYR A 47 -11.65 8.52 -1.71
C TYR A 47 -12.28 9.14 -2.95
N ASP A 48 -13.52 9.62 -2.82
CA ASP A 48 -14.20 10.42 -3.82
C ASP A 48 -14.34 11.88 -3.32
N PRO A 49 -13.67 12.85 -3.96
CA PRO A 49 -13.79 14.27 -3.61
C PRO A 49 -15.20 14.85 -3.75
N ALA A 50 -16.04 14.30 -4.64
CA ALA A 50 -17.39 14.83 -4.89
C ALA A 50 -18.33 14.51 -3.72
N THR A 51 -18.30 13.28 -3.23
CA THR A 51 -19.11 12.83 -2.08
C THR A 51 -18.42 13.06 -0.73
N ARG A 52 -17.12 13.38 -0.73
CA ARG A 52 -16.26 13.41 0.47
C ARG A 52 -16.28 12.08 1.24
N GLY A 53 -16.53 10.98 0.52
CA GLY A 53 -16.75 9.65 1.07
C GLY A 53 -15.86 8.60 0.42
N LEU A 54 -16.25 7.34 0.63
CA LEU A 54 -15.58 6.20 0.02
C LEU A 54 -15.98 6.06 -1.45
N ASN A 55 -14.98 5.88 -2.32
CA ASN A 55 -15.20 5.63 -3.74
C ASN A 55 -15.34 4.12 -4.00
N PHE A 56 -16.59 3.66 -4.09
CA PHE A 56 -16.92 2.26 -4.40
C PHE A 56 -17.11 1.98 -5.90
N GLN A 57 -17.07 3.01 -6.77
CA GLN A 57 -17.49 2.93 -8.18
C GLN A 57 -16.34 3.10 -9.16
#